data_AF-A0A2Z7DCP3-F1
#
_entry.id   AF-A0A2Z7DCP3-F1
#
_cell.length_a   1.000
_cell.length_b   1.000
_cell.length_c   1.000
_cell.angle_alpha   90.00
_cell.angle_beta   90.00
_cell.angle_gamma   90.00
#
_symmetry.space_group_name_H-M   'P 1'
#
loop_
_entity.id
_entity.type
_entity.pdbx_description
1 polymer ?
#
loop_
_entity_poly.entity_id
_entity_poly.type
_entity_poly.pdbx_seq_one_letter_code
_entity_poly.pdbx_strand_id
1 'polypeptide(L)'
;MFSREDYDDWKIRMQAHLAAMDDEMWTVITEGPLKIMKPNLAVAVTNGEPRYLEKPRHEYTNDDRKKSNLDNVARDILYKTLDKDKNIALNDMVKEYMKLSHSFEEAKAENIILKSSSIESSSDELEDVYNLNIELSKLTAENDLLRNESSELKAEVERLTKEMSSWTQSARAFHKLQEIQKSAHDRTG
;
A
#
# COMPACT_ATOMS: atom_id res chain seq x y z
N MET A 1 -34.69 20.48 0.24
CA MET A 1 -33.53 20.08 -0.59
C MET A 1 -34.00 20.13 -2.03
N PHE A 2 -33.22 20.73 -2.94
CA PHE A 2 -33.60 20.88 -4.34
C PHE A 2 -33.59 19.49 -5.02
N SER A 3 -34.72 19.02 -5.54
CA SER A 3 -34.82 17.68 -6.13
C SER A 3 -34.24 17.64 -7.54
N ARG A 4 -34.02 16.43 -8.06
CA ARG A 4 -33.56 16.24 -9.44
C ARG A 4 -34.58 16.75 -10.46
N GLU A 5 -35.87 16.54 -10.21
CA GLU A 5 -36.95 17.03 -11.04
C GLU A 5 -37.05 18.57 -11.01
N ASP A 6 -36.88 19.19 -9.82
CA ASP A 6 -36.82 20.64 -9.69
C ASP A 6 -35.62 21.23 -10.46
N TYR A 7 -34.50 20.50 -10.50
CA TYR A 7 -33.31 20.90 -11.26
C TYR A 7 -33.53 20.81 -12.77
N ASP A 8 -34.11 19.72 -13.26
CA ASP A 8 -34.36 19.53 -14.68
C ASP A 8 -35.37 20.56 -15.22
N ASP A 9 -36.45 20.82 -14.47
CA ASP A 9 -37.45 21.82 -14.83
C ASP A 9 -36.90 23.27 -14.75
N TRP A 10 -36.07 23.57 -13.74
CA TRP A 10 -35.34 24.85 -13.69
C TRP A 10 -34.38 24.99 -14.88
N LYS A 11 -33.64 23.93 -15.22
CA LYS A 11 -32.67 23.94 -16.31
C LYS A 11 -33.32 24.23 -17.66
N ILE A 12 -34.46 23.60 -17.95
CA ILE A 12 -35.23 23.84 -19.18
C ILE A 12 -35.71 25.29 -19.24
N ARG A 13 -36.29 25.81 -18.15
CA ARG A 13 -36.77 27.20 -18.07
C ARG A 13 -35.63 28.21 -18.23
N MET A 14 -34.48 27.93 -17.64
CA MET A 14 -33.28 28.75 -17.75
C MET A 14 -32.74 28.76 -19.19
N GLN A 15 -32.61 27.59 -19.81
CA GLN A 15 -32.16 27.47 -21.20
C GLN A 15 -33.04 28.26 -22.16
N ALA A 16 -34.36 28.13 -22.03
CA ALA A 16 -35.32 28.87 -22.86
C ALA A 16 -35.23 30.39 -22.64
N HIS A 17 -35.10 30.84 -21.39
CA HIS A 17 -34.95 32.26 -21.07
C HIS A 17 -33.66 32.85 -21.66
N LEU A 18 -32.54 32.15 -21.53
CA LEU A 18 -31.23 32.60 -22.02
C LEU A 18 -31.18 32.62 -23.56
N ALA A 19 -31.73 31.60 -24.22
CA ALA A 19 -31.83 31.55 -25.69
C ALA A 19 -32.69 32.69 -26.26
N ALA A 20 -33.68 33.19 -25.50
CA ALA A 20 -34.45 34.36 -25.89
C ALA A 20 -33.65 35.69 -25.78
N MET A 21 -32.54 35.69 -25.05
CA MET A 21 -31.68 36.87 -24.86
C MET A 21 -30.51 36.89 -25.86
N ASP A 22 -29.77 35.78 -25.96
CA ASP A 22 -28.67 35.60 -26.91
C ASP A 22 -28.32 34.09 -27.03
N ASP A 23 -28.07 33.61 -28.25
CA ASP A 23 -27.77 32.20 -28.51
C ASP A 23 -26.46 31.74 -27.86
N GLU A 24 -25.48 32.63 -27.67
CA GLU A 24 -24.19 32.32 -27.03
C GLU A 24 -24.30 32.29 -25.48
N MET A 25 -25.44 32.68 -24.91
CA MET A 25 -25.58 32.92 -23.47
C MET A 25 -25.47 31.64 -22.63
N TRP A 26 -26.00 30.52 -23.14
CA TRP A 26 -25.91 29.21 -22.48
C TRP A 26 -24.47 28.67 -22.48
N THR A 27 -23.75 28.85 -23.57
CA THR A 27 -22.33 28.48 -23.70
C THR A 27 -21.47 29.26 -22.70
N VAL A 28 -21.72 30.56 -22.54
CA VAL A 28 -21.02 31.38 -21.55
C VAL A 28 -21.18 30.84 -20.12
N ILE A 29 -22.38 30.39 -19.75
CA ILE A 29 -22.68 29.89 -18.40
C ILE A 29 -22.06 28.51 -18.15
N THR A 30 -21.99 27.66 -19.18
CA THR A 30 -21.56 26.26 -19.04
C THR A 30 -20.08 26.04 -19.33
N GLU A 31 -19.50 26.82 -20.23
CA GLU A 31 -18.11 26.69 -20.70
C GLU A 31 -17.22 27.86 -20.24
N GLY A 32 -17.82 28.91 -19.68
CA GLY A 32 -17.13 30.10 -19.17
C GLY A 32 -17.11 31.28 -20.16
N PRO A 33 -16.44 32.39 -19.79
CA PRO A 33 -16.46 33.63 -20.57
C PRO A 33 -15.99 33.43 -22.01
N LEU A 34 -16.71 34.02 -22.99
CA LEU A 34 -16.29 33.98 -24.39
C LEU A 34 -14.91 34.63 -24.57
N LYS A 35 -13.97 33.86 -25.12
CA LYS A 35 -12.63 34.35 -25.45
C LYS A 35 -12.64 34.96 -26.84
N ILE A 36 -12.40 36.27 -26.92
CA ILE A 36 -12.28 36.97 -28.20
C ILE A 36 -10.90 36.66 -28.77
N MET A 37 -10.86 35.95 -29.90
CA MET A 37 -9.62 35.51 -30.51
C MET A 37 -9.27 36.32 -31.76
N LYS A 38 -7.98 36.47 -32.06
CA LYS A 38 -7.46 37.04 -33.31
C LYS A 38 -6.43 36.11 -33.95
N PRO A 39 -6.32 36.09 -35.29
CA PRO A 39 -5.30 35.29 -35.97
C PRO A 39 -3.89 35.81 -35.66
N ASN A 40 -2.98 34.91 -35.35
CA ASN A 40 -1.58 35.15 -35.05
C ASN A 40 -0.73 34.95 -36.31
N LEU A 41 -0.65 35.99 -37.15
CA LEU A 41 0.09 35.94 -38.41
C LEU A 41 1.62 35.77 -38.20
N ALA A 42 2.15 36.05 -37.00
CA ALA A 42 3.58 35.92 -36.71
C ALA A 42 4.05 34.45 -36.53
N VAL A 43 3.15 33.51 -36.25
CA VAL A 43 3.47 32.09 -35.98
C VAL A 43 3.03 31.17 -37.14
N ALA A 44 2.54 31.72 -38.24
CA ALA A 44 1.99 30.98 -39.39
C ALA A 44 3.05 30.26 -40.27
N VAL A 45 4.19 29.83 -39.72
CA VAL A 45 5.39 29.47 -40.51
C VAL A 45 5.59 27.97 -40.74
N THR A 46 4.73 27.05 -40.28
CA THR A 46 4.98 25.61 -40.53
C THR A 46 3.94 24.89 -41.39
N ASN A 47 2.64 25.21 -41.29
CA ASN A 47 1.59 24.41 -41.93
C ASN A 47 0.47 25.23 -42.62
N GLY A 48 0.60 26.56 -42.76
CA GLY A 48 -0.40 27.41 -43.41
C GLY A 48 -1.68 27.71 -42.59
N GLU A 49 -1.92 27.00 -41.49
CA GLU A 49 -3.07 27.23 -40.60
C GLU A 49 -2.84 28.41 -39.63
N PRO A 50 -3.73 29.42 -39.58
CA PRO A 50 -3.65 30.50 -38.62
C PRO A 50 -3.78 29.97 -37.19
N ARG A 51 -2.76 30.21 -36.34
CA ARG A 51 -2.92 30.02 -34.89
C ARG A 51 -3.72 31.19 -34.33
N TYR A 52 -4.64 30.93 -33.41
CA TYR A 52 -5.43 31.98 -32.77
C TYR A 52 -4.84 32.38 -31.42
N LEU A 53 -4.73 33.67 -31.14
CA LEU A 53 -4.38 34.21 -29.83
C LEU A 53 -5.52 35.02 -29.24
N GLU A 54 -5.61 35.12 -27.91
CA GLU A 54 -6.58 35.99 -27.25
C GLU A 54 -6.30 37.45 -27.60
N LYS A 55 -7.34 38.17 -28.00
CA LYS A 55 -7.27 39.57 -28.38
C LYS A 55 -7.18 40.42 -27.11
N PRO A 56 -6.26 41.40 -27.01
CA PRO A 56 -6.22 42.27 -25.84
C PRO A 56 -7.39 43.27 -25.86
N ARG A 57 -7.94 43.59 -24.67
CA ARG A 57 -9.16 44.42 -24.52
C ARG A 57 -9.12 45.78 -25.23
N HIS A 58 -7.96 46.41 -25.34
CA HIS A 58 -7.82 47.72 -26.00
C HIS A 58 -8.04 47.64 -27.52
N GLU A 59 -7.91 46.46 -28.13
CA GLU A 59 -8.16 46.24 -29.56
C GLU A 59 -9.60 45.83 -29.87
N TYR A 60 -10.47 45.71 -28.86
CA TYR A 60 -11.84 45.24 -29.06
C TYR A 60 -12.61 46.15 -30.01
N THR A 61 -13.32 45.52 -30.94
CA THR A 61 -14.35 46.14 -31.77
C THR A 61 -15.63 46.34 -30.96
N ASN A 62 -16.66 46.97 -31.55
CA ASN A 62 -17.96 47.09 -30.90
C ASN A 62 -18.62 45.71 -30.68
N ASP A 63 -18.43 44.77 -31.59
CA ASP A 63 -18.98 43.42 -31.46
C ASP A 63 -18.21 42.58 -30.42
N ASP A 64 -16.88 42.75 -30.35
CA ASP A 64 -16.07 42.17 -29.26
C ASP A 64 -16.54 42.67 -27.88
N ARG A 65 -16.88 43.96 -27.77
CA ARG A 65 -17.44 44.53 -26.54
C ARG A 65 -18.81 43.97 -26.19
N LYS A 66 -19.69 43.75 -27.18
CA LYS A 66 -20.99 43.09 -26.96
C LYS A 66 -20.81 41.68 -26.41
N LYS A 67 -19.89 40.89 -26.97
CA LYS A 67 -19.58 39.54 -26.47
C LYS A 67 -19.02 39.56 -25.04
N SER A 68 -18.14 40.50 -24.72
CA SER A 68 -17.66 40.67 -23.34
C SER A 68 -18.76 41.12 -22.37
N ASN A 69 -19.78 41.84 -22.84
CA ASN A 69 -20.91 42.23 -22.02
C ASN A 69 -21.84 41.05 -21.72
N LEU A 70 -21.95 40.07 -22.63
CA LEU A 70 -22.71 38.84 -22.37
C LEU A 70 -22.20 38.12 -21.13
N ASP A 71 -20.89 38.03 -20.92
CA ASP A 71 -20.31 37.45 -19.70
C ASP A 71 -20.76 38.14 -18.40
N ASN A 72 -20.86 39.47 -18.41
CA ASN A 72 -21.38 40.22 -17.27
C ASN A 72 -22.88 39.99 -17.06
N VAL A 73 -23.64 39.89 -18.17
CA VAL A 73 -25.08 39.58 -18.15
C VAL A 73 -25.31 38.14 -17.64
N ALA A 74 -24.48 37.17 -18.04
CA ALA A 74 -24.47 35.80 -17.53
C ALA A 74 -24.41 35.78 -16.02
N ARG A 75 -23.42 36.51 -15.50
CA ARG A 75 -23.10 36.55 -14.08
C ARG A 75 -24.23 37.18 -13.29
N ASP A 76 -24.79 38.30 -13.79
CA ASP A 76 -25.92 38.97 -13.18
C ASP A 76 -27.19 38.10 -13.18
N ILE A 77 -27.51 37.41 -14.28
CA ILE A 77 -28.65 36.49 -14.36
C ILE A 77 -28.48 35.36 -13.35
N LEU A 78 -27.30 34.73 -13.27
CA LEU A 78 -27.02 33.68 -12.30
C LEU A 78 -27.22 34.18 -10.87
N TYR A 79 -26.69 35.36 -10.54
CA TYR A 79 -26.88 35.96 -9.21
C TYR A 79 -28.35 36.29 -8.89
N LYS A 80 -29.15 36.69 -9.89
CA LYS A 80 -30.58 37.05 -9.71
C LYS A 80 -31.52 35.84 -9.70
N THR A 81 -31.19 34.77 -10.42
CA THR A 81 -32.02 33.56 -10.52
C THR A 81 -31.70 32.52 -9.45
N LEU A 82 -30.51 32.59 -8.86
CA LEU A 82 -30.19 31.88 -7.64
C LEU A 82 -30.75 32.66 -6.45
N ASP A 83 -31.86 32.17 -5.91
CA ASP A 83 -32.44 32.70 -4.67
C ASP A 83 -31.38 32.72 -3.55
N LYS A 84 -31.47 33.71 -2.66
CA LYS A 84 -30.50 33.94 -1.57
C LYS A 84 -30.28 32.68 -0.74
N ASP A 85 -31.34 31.93 -0.50
CA ASP A 85 -31.31 30.69 0.28
C ASP A 85 -30.60 29.55 -0.47
N LYS A 86 -30.70 29.50 -1.82
CA LYS A 86 -29.97 28.54 -2.64
C LYS A 86 -28.47 28.86 -2.69
N ASN A 87 -28.11 30.15 -2.71
CA ASN A 87 -26.72 30.59 -2.64
C ASN A 87 -26.08 30.24 -1.30
N ILE A 88 -26.80 30.40 -0.19
CA ILE A 88 -26.33 29.99 1.14
C ILE A 88 -26.13 28.47 1.18
N ALA A 89 -27.11 27.70 0.72
CA ALA A 89 -27.01 26.24 0.68
C ALA A 89 -25.85 25.74 -0.19
N LEU A 90 -25.62 26.36 -1.36
CA LEU A 90 -24.49 26.02 -2.22
C LEU A 90 -23.15 26.32 -1.56
N ASN A 91 -23.02 27.48 -0.92
CA ASN A 91 -21.81 27.88 -0.22
C ASN A 91 -21.51 26.96 0.97
N ASP A 92 -22.54 26.52 1.70
CA ASP A 92 -22.39 25.56 2.79
C ASP A 92 -21.97 24.17 2.27
N MET A 93 -22.57 23.69 1.18
CA MET A 93 -22.14 22.44 0.54
C MET A 93 -20.68 22.49 0.07
N VAL A 94 -20.23 23.61 -0.52
CA VAL A 94 -18.84 23.79 -0.93
C VAL A 94 -17.90 23.74 0.28
N LYS A 95 -18.27 24.39 1.39
CA LYS A 95 -17.47 24.33 2.64
C LYS A 95 -17.39 22.92 3.20
N GLU A 96 -18.48 22.18 3.23
CA GLU A 96 -18.49 20.79 3.70
C GLU A 96 -17.66 19.87 2.79
N TYR A 97 -17.78 20.04 1.47
CA TYR A 97 -16.93 19.32 0.52
C TYR A 97 -15.44 19.62 0.74
N MET A 98 -15.07 20.89 0.94
CA MET A 98 -13.68 21.28 1.21
C MET A 98 -13.14 20.64 2.50
N LYS A 99 -13.94 20.62 3.58
CA LYS A 99 -13.57 19.92 4.82
C LYS A 99 -13.39 18.42 4.60
N LEU A 100 -14.33 17.79 3.90
CA LEU A 100 -14.27 16.35 3.61
C LEU A 100 -13.06 16.00 2.75
N SER A 101 -12.77 16.81 1.72
CA SER A 101 -11.60 16.64 0.86
C SER A 101 -10.30 16.77 1.67
N HIS A 102 -10.23 17.70 2.62
CA HIS A 102 -9.06 17.84 3.46
C HIS A 102 -8.88 16.64 4.39
N SER A 103 -9.96 16.20 5.05
CA SER A 103 -9.95 15.01 5.91
C SER A 103 -9.58 13.72 5.14
N PHE A 104 -9.98 13.62 3.86
CA PHE A 104 -9.59 12.50 3.02
C PHE A 104 -8.09 12.47 2.73
N GLU A 105 -7.48 13.62 2.41
CA GLU A 105 -6.02 13.70 2.20
C GLU A 105 -5.24 13.43 3.50
N GLU A 106 -5.75 13.87 4.65
CA GLU A 106 -5.20 13.55 5.97
C GLU A 106 -5.25 12.04 6.26
N ALA A 107 -6.41 11.41 6.07
CA ALA A 107 -6.58 9.96 6.25
C ALA A 107 -5.68 9.14 5.31
N LYS A 108 -5.44 9.63 4.09
CA LYS A 108 -4.51 9.02 3.13
C LYS A 108 -3.07 9.12 3.62
N ALA A 109 -2.67 10.26 4.19
CA ALA A 109 -1.35 10.44 4.78
C ALA A 109 -1.14 9.53 6.01
N GLU A 110 -2.12 9.45 6.90
CA GLU A 110 -2.11 8.54 8.06
C GLU A 110 -2.00 7.07 7.63
N ASN A 111 -2.71 6.66 6.58
CA ASN A 111 -2.64 5.28 6.08
C ASN A 111 -1.23 4.90 5.62
N ILE A 112 -0.50 5.84 5.01
CA ILE A 112 0.89 5.62 4.58
C ILE A 112 1.79 5.43 5.81
N ILE A 113 1.63 6.27 6.84
CA ILE A 113 2.39 6.20 8.10
C ILE A 113 2.13 4.88 8.84
N LEU A 114 0.86 4.47 8.93
CA LEU A 114 0.48 3.20 9.56
C LEU A 114 1.06 2.01 8.80
N LYS A 115 1.09 2.05 7.47
CA LYS A 115 1.73 1.00 6.67
C LYS A 115 3.22 0.92 6.92
N SER A 116 3.93 2.05 6.96
CA SER A 116 5.38 2.03 7.28
C SER A 116 5.65 1.52 8.69
N SER A 117 4.85 1.95 9.67
CA SER A 117 4.97 1.47 11.06
C SER A 117 4.62 -0.02 11.20
N SER A 118 3.65 -0.52 10.44
CA SER A 118 3.30 -1.95 10.41
C SER A 118 4.41 -2.81 9.79
N ILE A 119 5.13 -2.28 8.81
CA ILE A 119 6.29 -2.96 8.21
C ILE A 119 7.47 -2.96 9.17
N GLU A 120 7.74 -1.85 9.85
CA GLU A 120 8.80 -1.76 10.87
C GLU A 120 8.54 -2.67 12.08
N SER A 121 7.33 -2.66 12.63
CA SER A 121 6.95 -3.54 13.75
C SER A 121 7.03 -5.02 13.40
N SER A 122 6.80 -5.38 12.13
CA SER A 122 6.95 -6.76 11.64
C SER A 122 8.41 -7.15 11.39
N SER A 123 9.34 -6.19 11.32
CA SER A 123 10.76 -6.44 11.05
C SER A 123 11.48 -6.97 12.29
N ASP A 124 11.18 -6.42 13.47
CA ASP A 124 11.83 -6.81 14.73
C ASP A 124 11.46 -8.25 15.15
N GLU A 125 10.20 -8.67 14.95
CA GLU A 125 9.77 -10.05 15.22
C GLU A 125 10.40 -11.06 14.23
N LEU A 126 10.70 -10.63 13.00
CA LEU A 126 11.23 -11.50 11.95
C LEU A 126 12.73 -11.79 12.15
N GLU A 127 13.47 -10.81 12.67
CA GLU A 127 14.87 -10.96 13.08
C GLU A 127 15.00 -11.92 14.28
N ASP A 128 14.13 -11.80 15.29
CA ASP A 128 14.09 -12.73 16.42
C ASP A 128 13.76 -14.17 15.99
N VAL A 129 12.79 -14.34 15.08
CA VAL A 129 12.45 -15.66 14.50
C VAL A 129 13.62 -16.24 13.70
N TYR A 130 14.32 -15.42 12.92
CA TYR A 130 15.49 -15.84 12.16
C TYR A 130 16.64 -16.30 13.07
N ASN A 131 16.91 -15.54 14.14
CA ASN A 131 17.93 -15.87 15.13
C ASN A 131 17.60 -17.17 15.89
N LEU A 132 16.34 -17.34 16.32
CA LEU A 132 15.88 -18.60 16.94
C LEU A 132 16.02 -19.80 16.00
N ASN A 133 15.76 -19.63 14.71
CA ASN A 133 15.88 -20.70 13.73
C ASN A 133 17.36 -21.12 13.50
N ILE A 134 18.29 -20.16 13.54
CA ILE A 134 19.74 -20.44 13.51
C ILE A 134 20.15 -21.24 14.74
N GLU A 135 19.70 -20.84 15.93
CA GLU A 135 20.03 -21.52 17.18
C GLU A 135 19.45 -22.94 17.23
N LEU A 136 18.20 -23.12 16.80
CA LEU A 136 17.58 -24.44 16.63
C LEU A 136 18.37 -25.32 15.67
N SER A 137 18.86 -24.77 14.55
CA SER A 137 19.66 -25.53 13.58
C SER A 137 20.98 -26.01 14.18
N LYS A 138 21.64 -25.16 14.99
CA LYS A 138 22.86 -25.54 15.72
C LYS A 138 22.60 -26.64 16.75
N LEU A 139 21.58 -26.48 17.59
CA LEU A 139 21.19 -27.48 18.60
C LEU A 139 20.76 -28.80 17.97
N THR A 140 20.14 -28.77 16.78
CA THR A 140 19.80 -29.97 16.02
C THR A 140 21.05 -30.74 15.61
N ALA A 141 22.04 -30.06 15.04
CA ALA A 141 23.30 -30.68 14.64
C ALA A 141 24.10 -31.23 15.82
N GLU A 142 24.12 -30.51 16.95
CA GLU A 142 24.77 -30.97 18.18
C GLU A 142 24.09 -32.21 18.77
N ASN A 143 22.75 -32.26 18.79
CA ASN A 143 22.02 -33.45 19.22
C ASN A 143 22.30 -34.67 18.34
N ASP A 144 22.37 -34.49 17.02
CA ASP A 144 22.71 -35.58 16.10
C ASP A 144 24.13 -36.12 16.35
N LEU A 145 25.09 -35.23 16.64
CA LEU A 145 26.45 -35.62 17.02
C LEU A 145 26.45 -36.41 18.33
N LEU A 146 25.81 -35.89 19.38
CA LEU A 146 25.72 -36.56 20.69
C LEU A 146 25.02 -37.92 20.60
N ARG A 147 24.01 -38.04 19.74
CA ARG A 147 23.33 -39.33 19.49
C ARG A 147 24.28 -40.35 18.87
N ASN A 148 25.16 -39.91 17.96
CA ASN A 148 26.16 -40.79 17.36
C ASN A 148 27.22 -41.20 18.39
N GLU A 149 27.79 -40.26 19.14
CA GLU A 149 28.75 -40.55 20.21
C GLU A 149 28.17 -41.50 21.26
N SER A 150 26.91 -41.29 21.66
CA SER A 150 26.20 -42.19 22.58
C SER A 150 26.05 -43.60 22.02
N SER A 151 25.80 -43.72 20.71
CA SER A 151 25.69 -45.02 20.03
C SER A 151 27.04 -45.76 19.98
N GLU A 152 28.14 -45.04 19.74
CA GLU A 152 29.49 -45.59 19.77
C GLU A 152 29.88 -46.06 21.18
N LEU A 153 29.64 -45.23 22.19
CA LEU A 153 29.88 -45.60 23.59
C LEU A 153 29.08 -46.83 24.00
N LYS A 154 27.82 -46.92 23.58
CA LYS A 154 26.98 -48.09 23.83
C LYS A 154 27.58 -49.36 23.22
N ALA A 155 28.05 -49.30 21.98
CA ALA A 155 28.71 -50.43 21.33
C ALA A 155 29.99 -50.86 22.05
N GLU A 156 30.79 -49.91 22.52
CA GLU A 156 32.02 -50.20 23.26
C GLU A 156 31.74 -50.82 24.64
N VAL A 157 30.70 -50.37 25.35
CA VAL A 157 30.23 -50.98 26.60
C VAL A 157 29.79 -52.43 26.38
N GLU A 158 29.05 -52.71 25.32
CA GLU A 158 28.64 -54.08 24.97
C GLU A 158 29.86 -54.98 24.67
N ARG A 159 30.85 -54.44 23.94
CA ARG A 159 32.10 -55.13 23.63
C ARG A 159 32.89 -55.48 24.89
N LEU A 160 33.12 -54.50 25.77
CA LEU A 160 33.86 -54.68 27.04
C LEU A 160 33.14 -55.63 27.98
N THR A 161 31.81 -55.59 28.03
CA THR A 161 30.99 -56.52 28.84
C THR A 161 31.20 -57.97 28.39
N LYS A 162 31.25 -58.21 27.08
CA LYS A 162 31.52 -59.53 26.50
C LYS A 162 32.94 -60.01 26.80
N GLU A 163 33.91 -59.11 26.71
CA GLU A 163 35.30 -59.39 27.05
C GLU A 163 35.44 -59.77 28.54
N MET A 164 34.87 -58.98 29.44
CA MET A 164 34.90 -59.21 30.88
C MET A 164 34.23 -60.54 31.28
N SER A 165 33.14 -60.91 30.59
CA SER A 165 32.51 -62.22 30.76
C SER A 165 33.45 -63.38 30.37
N SER A 166 34.21 -63.19 29.28
CA SER A 166 35.21 -64.17 28.81
C SER A 166 36.38 -64.31 29.80
N TRP A 167 36.89 -63.19 30.32
CA TRP A 167 37.91 -63.18 31.38
C TRP A 167 37.43 -63.88 32.65
N THR A 168 36.19 -63.62 33.07
CA THR A 168 35.57 -64.29 34.23
C THR A 168 35.51 -65.81 34.04
N GLN A 169 35.15 -66.26 32.83
CA GLN A 169 35.11 -67.69 32.51
C GLN A 169 36.52 -68.32 32.50
N SER A 170 37.51 -67.62 31.93
CA SER A 170 38.91 -68.05 31.92
C SER A 170 39.47 -68.15 33.34
N ALA A 171 39.23 -67.16 34.19
CA ALA A 171 39.64 -67.16 35.60
C ALA A 171 39.04 -68.35 36.37
N ARG A 172 37.76 -68.67 36.14
CA ARG A 172 37.11 -69.86 36.72
C ARG A 172 37.75 -71.16 36.24
N ALA A 173 38.12 -71.26 34.96
CA ALA A 173 38.79 -72.43 34.42
C ALA A 173 40.20 -72.60 35.00
N PHE A 174 40.96 -71.50 35.11
CA PHE A 174 42.28 -71.51 35.74
C PHE A 174 42.22 -71.94 37.21
N HIS A 175 41.27 -71.41 37.98
CA HIS A 175 41.08 -71.82 39.38
C HIS A 175 40.77 -73.33 39.48
N LYS A 176 39.96 -73.89 38.58
CA LYS A 176 39.71 -75.34 38.54
C LYS A 176 40.99 -76.13 38.26
N LEU A 177 41.83 -75.68 37.33
CA LEU A 177 43.12 -76.32 37.04
C LEU A 177 44.06 -76.28 38.24
N GLN A 178 44.12 -75.15 38.96
CA GLN A 178 44.96 -75.01 40.14
C GLN A 178 44.56 -75.96 41.28
N GLU A 179 43.26 -76.17 41.49
CA GLU A 179 42.76 -77.13 42.48
C GLU A 179 43.08 -78.59 42.09
N ILE A 180 43.01 -78.93 40.80
CA ILE A 180 43.46 -80.25 40.31
C ILE A 180 44.96 -80.45 40.56
N GLN A 181 45.78 -79.42 40.31
CA GLN A 181 47.22 -79.49 40.51
C GLN A 181 47.60 -79.69 41.99
N LYS A 182 46.94 -78.98 42.93
CA LYS A 182 47.13 -79.19 44.37
C LYS A 182 46.78 -80.62 44.79
N SER A 183 45.62 -81.12 44.36
CA SER A 183 45.21 -82.52 44.61
C SER A 183 46.19 -83.55 44.07
N ALA A 184 46.89 -83.27 42.97
CA ALA A 184 47.90 -84.17 42.41
C ALA A 184 49.18 -84.18 43.25
N HIS A 185 49.62 -83.03 43.77
CA HIS A 185 50.81 -82.92 44.61
C HIS A 185 50.65 -83.64 45.97
N ASP A 186 49.49 -83.52 46.62
CA ASP A 186 49.20 -84.16 47.92
C ASP A 186 49.16 -85.70 47.87
N ARG A 187 49.07 -86.31 46.68
CA ARG A 187 49.13 -87.77 46.49
C ARG A 187 50.53 -88.32 46.25
N THR A 188 51.54 -87.45 46.17
CA THR A 188 52.93 -87.82 45.82
C THR A 188 53.95 -87.57 46.93
N GLY A 189 53.50 -87.14 48.12
CA GLY A 189 54.29 -87.09 49.36
C GLY A 189 53.83 -88.16 50.34
#